data_AF-A0AAV1I2D6-F1
#
_entry.id   AF-A0AAV1I2D6-F1
#
_cell.length_a   1.000
_cell.length_b   1.000
_cell.length_c   1.000
_cell.angle_alpha   90.00
_cell.angle_beta   90.00
_cell.angle_gamma   90.00
#
_symmetry.space_group_name_H-M   'P 1'
#
loop_
_entity.id
_entity.type
_entity.pdbx_description
1 polymer ?
#
loop_
_entity_poly.entity_id
_entity_poly.type
_entity_poly.pdbx_seq_one_letter_code
_entity_poly.pdbx_strand_id
1 'polypeptide(L)' 'MLSDITSQILDSFVLQIRKKENQARLQRHLVDPTIKYILEKLSPYLLGGAVVLSLIVLLTLTMIFLIAYDMRIRSMRP' A
#
# COMPACT_ATOMS: atom_id res chain seq x y z
N MET A 1 -28.11 -32.63 7.78
CA MET A 1 -27.61 -33.80 7.00
C MET A 1 -26.65 -33.39 5.90
N LEU A 2 -27.07 -32.69 4.83
CA LEU A 2 -26.13 -32.21 3.81
C LEU A 2 -25.11 -31.20 4.40
N SER A 3 -25.59 -30.28 5.24
CA SER A 3 -24.77 -29.30 5.96
C SER A 3 -23.65 -29.94 6.80
N ASP A 4 -23.95 -31.06 7.46
CA ASP A 4 -23.03 -31.74 8.38
C ASP A 4 -21.93 -32.46 7.59
N ILE A 5 -22.28 -33.05 6.45
CA ILE A 5 -21.32 -33.68 5.54
C ILE A 5 -20.42 -32.61 4.91
N THR A 6 -20.98 -31.48 4.47
CA THR A 6 -20.19 -30.37 3.92
C THR A 6 -19.23 -29.82 4.97
N SER A 7 -19.68 -29.65 6.23
CA SER A 7 -18.83 -29.21 7.33
C SER A 7 -17.65 -30.15 7.58
N GLN A 8 -17.90 -31.46 7.64
CA GLN A 8 -16.85 -32.46 7.88
C GLN A 8 -15.81 -32.51 6.75
N ILE A 9 -16.26 -32.38 5.50
CA ILE A 9 -15.36 -32.32 4.34
C ILE A 9 -14.51 -31.04 4.42
N LEU A 10 -15.12 -29.91 4.77
CA LEU A 10 -14.43 -28.62 4.90
C LEU A 10 -13.39 -28.66 6.02
N ASP A 11 -13.74 -29.22 7.19
CA ASP A 11 -12.82 -29.37 8.32
C ASP A 11 -11.63 -30.25 7.98
N SER A 12 -11.86 -31.39 7.30
CA SER A 12 -10.79 -32.27 6.85
C SER A 12 -9.85 -31.57 5.85
N PHE A 13 -10.42 -30.76 4.96
CA PHE A 13 -9.67 -29.97 3.99
C PHE A 13 -8.81 -28.88 4.68
N VAL A 14 -9.40 -28.16 5.64
CA VAL A 14 -8.69 -27.15 6.45
C VAL A 14 -7.54 -27.79 7.24
N LEU A 15 -7.76 -28.99 7.80
CA LEU A 15 -6.75 -29.71 8.56
C LEU A 15 -5.58 -30.16 7.67
N GLN A 16 -5.84 -30.50 6.41
CA GLN A 16 -4.81 -30.78 5.42
C GLN A 16 -4.07 -29.53 4.96
N ILE A 17 -4.75 -28.39 4.78
CA ILE A 17 -4.12 -27.12 4.41
C ILE A 17 -3.22 -26.60 5.53
N ARG A 18 -3.58 -26.80 6.81
CA ARG A 18 -2.77 -26.40 7.97
C ARG A 18 -1.44 -27.15 8.10
N LYS A 19 -1.22 -28.25 7.37
CA LYS A 19 0.09 -28.91 7.34
C LYS A 19 1.13 -27.91 6.80
N LYS A 20 2.26 -27.74 7.50
CA LYS A 20 3.31 -26.77 7.14
C LYS A 20 3.73 -26.86 5.67
N GLU A 21 3.80 -28.06 5.13
CA GLU A 21 4.18 -28.31 3.73
C GLU A 21 3.12 -27.80 2.73
N ASN A 22 1.84 -27.95 3.05
CA ASN A 22 0.74 -27.43 2.25
C ASN A 22 0.57 -25.92 2.41
N GLN A 23 0.85 -25.36 3.59
CA GLN A 23 0.93 -23.90 3.77
C GLN A 23 2.04 -23.30 2.92
N ALA A 24 3.22 -23.93 2.86
CA ALA A 24 4.32 -23.47 2.02
C ALA A 24 3.96 -23.52 0.53
N ARG A 25 3.24 -24.56 0.08
CA ARG A 25 2.70 -24.64 -1.29
C ARG A 25 1.65 -23.56 -1.55
N LEU A 26 0.71 -23.37 -0.63
CA LEU A 26 -0.32 -22.33 -0.71
C LEU A 26 0.31 -20.94 -0.81
N GLN A 27 1.34 -20.70 -0.01
CA GLN A 27 2.08 -19.45 -0.02
C GLN A 27 2.74 -19.21 -1.37
N ARG A 28 3.55 -20.17 -1.86
CA ARG A 28 4.25 -20.05 -3.15
C ARG A 28 3.32 -19.94 -4.36
N HIS A 29 2.20 -20.66 -4.37
CA HIS A 29 1.35 -20.79 -5.55
C HIS A 29 0.12 -19.88 -5.57
N LEU A 30 -0.30 -19.35 -4.42
CA LEU A 30 -1.49 -18.50 -4.33
C LEU A 30 -1.18 -17.17 -3.64
N VAL A 31 -0.59 -17.19 -2.46
CA VAL A 31 -0.36 -15.95 -1.68
C VAL A 31 0.66 -15.05 -2.37
N ASP A 32 1.83 -15.58 -2.72
CA ASP A 32 2.91 -14.85 -3.37
C ASP A 32 2.49 -14.22 -4.71
N PRO A 33 1.85 -14.94 -5.65
CA PRO A 33 1.39 -14.32 -6.90
C PRO A 33 0.27 -13.30 -6.67
N THR A 34 -0.60 -13.51 -5.68
CA THR A 34 -1.66 -12.53 -5.34
C THR A 34 -1.04 -11.25 -4.79
N ILE A 35 -0.10 -11.38 -3.85
CA ILE A 35 0.65 -10.26 -3.29
C ILE A 35 1.41 -9.53 -4.41
N LYS A 36 2.10 -10.27 -5.29
CA LYS A 36 2.82 -9.69 -6.43
C LYS A 36 1.89 -8.89 -7.34
N TYR A 37 0.75 -9.46 -7.73
CA TYR A 37 -0.25 -8.78 -8.56
C TYR A 37 -0.79 -7.50 -7.89
N ILE A 38 -1.11 -7.57 -6.60
CA ILE A 38 -1.58 -6.41 -5.83
C ILE A 38 -0.51 -5.34 -5.77
N LEU A 39 0.73 -5.68 -5.43
CA LEU A 39 1.84 -4.72 -5.36
C LEU A 39 2.17 -4.12 -6.72
N GLU A 40 2.17 -4.92 -7.79
CA GLU A 40 2.42 -4.44 -9.14
C GLU A 40 1.38 -3.39 -9.54
N LYS A 41 0.10 -3.64 -9.20
CA LYS A 41 -0.99 -2.71 -9.46
C LYS A 41 -1.02 -1.52 -8.52
N LEU A 42 -0.60 -1.67 -7.25
CA LEU A 42 -0.59 -0.62 -6.23
C LEU A 42 0.63 0.30 -6.37
N SER A 43 1.75 -0.22 -6.86
CA SER A 43 3.01 0.51 -7.03
C SER A 43 2.88 1.81 -7.84
N PRO A 44 2.21 1.88 -9.02
CA PRO A 44 2.08 3.14 -9.76
C PRO A 44 1.28 4.18 -9.00
N TYR A 45 0.31 3.78 -8.17
CA TYR A 45 -0.47 4.73 -7.35
C TYR A 45 0.36 5.28 -6.19
N LEU A 46 1.18 4.44 -5.54
CA LEU A 46 2.12 4.89 -4.52
C LEU A 46 3.15 5.85 -5.12
N LEU A 47 3.68 5.52 -6.29
CA LEU A 47 4.66 6.35 -6.99
C LEU A 47 4.04 7.69 -7.43
N GLY A 48 2.84 7.65 -8.03
CA GLY A 48 2.10 8.85 -8.42
C GLY A 48 1.74 9.73 -7.22
N GLY A 49 1.26 9.12 -6.14
CA GLY A 49 0.98 9.82 -4.88
C GLY A 49 2.22 10.50 -4.31
N ALA A 50 3.38 9.83 -4.32
CA ALA A 50 4.64 10.40 -3.87
C ALA A 50 5.09 11.59 -4.73
N VAL A 51 4.88 11.56 -6.05
CA VAL A 51 5.18 12.68 -6.95
C VAL A 51 4.28 13.88 -6.64
N VAL A 52 2.97 13.66 -6.51
CA VAL A 52 2.01 14.73 -6.17
C VAL A 52 2.33 15.35 -4.81
N LEU A 53 2.62 14.52 -3.80
CA LEU A 53 3.06 14.97 -2.48
C LEU A 53 4.32 15.83 -2.57
N SER A 54 5.31 15.37 -3.34
CA SER A 54 6.56 16.12 -3.53
C SER A 54 6.32 17.48 -4.19
N LEU A 55 5.41 17.56 -5.17
CA LEU A 55 5.02 18.82 -5.80
C LEU A 55 4.34 19.78 -4.82
N ILE A 56 3.43 19.27 -3.98
CA ILE A 56 2.75 20.08 -2.95
C ILE A 56 3.78 20.64 -1.96
N VAL A 57 4.73 19.82 -1.52
CA VAL A 57 5.81 20.27 -0.63
C VAL A 57 6.65 21.35 -1.31
N LEU A 58 7.03 21.16 -2.57
CA LEU A 58 7.81 22.13 -3.32
C LEU A 58 7.08 23.48 -3.43
N LEU A 59 5.80 23.46 -3.83
CA LEU A 59 4.96 24.66 -3.93
C LEU A 59 4.87 25.38 -2.59
N THR A 60 4.69 24.63 -1.51
CA THR A 60 4.61 25.18 -0.15
C THR A 60 5.92 25.87 0.23
N LEU A 61 7.07 25.25 -0.04
CA LEU A 61 8.38 25.84 0.22
C LEU A 61 8.61 27.11 -0.60
N THR A 62 8.23 27.11 -1.89
CA THR A 62 8.34 28.30 -2.74
C THR A 62 7.46 29.44 -2.24
N MET A 63 6.23 29.15 -1.80
CA MET A 63 5.36 30.16 -1.20
C MET A 63 5.96 30.75 0.06
N ILE A 64 6.45 29.91 0.98
CA ILE A 64 7.08 30.38 2.22
C ILE A 64 8.29 31.25 1.89
N PHE A 65 9.12 30.84 0.95
CA PHE A 65 10.28 31.62 0.51
C PHE A 65 9.88 32.99 -0.05
N LEU A 66 8.86 33.04 -0.90
CA LEU A 66 8.37 34.28 -1.50
C LEU A 66 7.82 35.24 -0.43
N ILE A 67 7.04 34.71 0.51
CA ILE A 67 6.47 35.49 1.62
C ILE A 67 7.59 36.02 2.53
N ALA A 68 8.58 35.19 2.87
CA ALA A 68 9.73 35.60 3.67
C ALA A 68 10.56 36.69 2.97
N TYR A 69 10.73 36.57 1.66
CA TYR A 69 11.43 37.57 0.86
C TYR A 69 10.68 38.90 0.79
N ASP A 70 9.36 38.87 0.55
CA ASP A 70 8.51 40.07 0.55
C ASP A 70 8.49 40.76 1.93
N MET A 71 8.35 39.99 3.01
CA MET A 71 8.45 40.53 4.37
C MET A 71 9.80 41.21 4.64
N ARG A 72 10.90 40.61 4.17
CA ARG A 72 12.24 41.20 4.28
C ARG A 72 12.36 42.52 3.50
N ILE A 73 11.77 42.61 2.30
CA ILE A 73 11.75 43.85 1.52
C ILE A 73 10.96 44.95 2.23
N ARG A 74 9.77 44.63 2.76
CA ARG A 74 8.94 45.63 3.47
C ARG A 74 9.63 46.18 4.71
N SER A 75 10.37 45.34 5.45
CA SER A 75 11.17 45.76 6.60
C SER A 75 12.31 46.73 6.27
N MET A 76 12.74 46.83 5.00
CA MET A 76 13.81 47.75 4.55
C MET A 76 13.29 49.04 3.92
N ARG A 77 11.96 49.20 3.73
CA ARG A 77 11.39 50.48 3.31
C ARG A 77 11.14 51.34 4.56
N PRO A 78 11.78 52.52 4.69
CA PRO A 78 11.56 53.44 5.80
C PRO A 78 10.17 54.09 5.77
#